data_AF-A0A8A1L7K1-F1
#
_entry.id   AF-A0A8A1L7K1-F1
#
_cell.length_a   1.000
_cell.length_b   1.000
_cell.length_c   1.000
_cell.angle_alpha   90.00
_cell.angle_beta   90.00
_cell.angle_gamma   90.00
#
_symmetry.space_group_name_H-M   'P 1'
#
loop_
_entity.id
_entity.type
_entity.pdbx_description
1 polymer ?
#
loop_
_entity_poly.entity_id
_entity_poly.type
_entity_poly.pdbx_seq_one_letter_code
_entity_poly.pdbx_strand_id
1 'polypeptide(L)' 'MVGQVPGLREMHCNPPLAMTASRAKGYDMGLLAILEKPDDVSLYAGHPSHLVVQKLRDELCEDALAYDMEF' A
#
# COMPACT_ATOMS: atom_id res chain seq x y z
N MET A 1 9.85 -3.48 -4.46
CA MET A 1 10.24 -2.30 -3.66
C MET A 1 10.96 -2.68 -2.37
N VAL A 2 10.60 -3.80 -1.73
CA VAL A 2 11.37 -4.35 -0.60
C VAL A 2 12.85 -4.48 -0.99
N GLY A 3 13.74 -4.01 -0.10
CA GLY A 3 15.18 -3.94 -0.35
C GLY A 3 15.65 -2.76 -1.21
N GLN A 4 14.75 -1.98 -1.80
CA GLN A 4 15.08 -0.72 -2.50
C GLN A 4 14.69 0.50 -1.66
N VAL A 5 13.50 0.48 -1.07
CA VAL A 5 13.00 1.57 -0.22
C VAL A 5 13.54 1.36 1.20
N PRO A 6 14.30 2.32 1.77
CA PRO A 6 14.73 2.25 3.16
C PRO A 6 13.53 2.13 4.11
N GLY A 7 13.60 1.22 5.08
CA GLY A 7 12.55 1.02 6.07
C GLY A 7 11.37 0.15 5.62
N LEU A 8 11.22 -0.16 4.32
CA LEU A 8 10.15 -1.06 3.86
C LEU A 8 10.53 -2.52 4.11
N ARG A 9 9.83 -3.17 5.05
CA ARG A 9 10.03 -4.57 5.41
C ARG A 9 9.27 -5.52 4.50
N GLU A 10 7.98 -5.24 4.29
CA GLU A 10 7.09 -6.10 3.51
C GLU A 10 6.15 -5.27 2.64
N MET A 11 5.72 -5.86 1.53
CA MET A 11 4.71 -5.29 0.67
C MET A 11 3.82 -6.39 0.11
N HIS A 12 2.52 -6.27 0.31
CA HIS A 12 1.51 -7.20 -0.17
C HIS A 12 0.47 -6.44 -0.99
N CYS A 13 0.03 -7.02 -2.10
CA CYS A 13 -1.04 -6.47 -2.91
C CYS A 13 -1.92 -7.61 -3.40
N ASN A 14 -3.18 -7.65 -2.96
CA ASN A 14 -4.11 -8.73 -3.26
C ASN A 14 -5.56 -8.24 -3.22
N PRO A 15 -6.49 -8.92 -3.90
CA PRO A 15 -7.93 -8.67 -3.73
C PRO A 15 -8.41 -9.14 -2.35
N PRO A 16 -9.57 -8.63 -1.86
CA PRO A 16 -10.24 -9.18 -0.70
C PRO A 16 -10.52 -10.68 -0.86
N LEU A 17 -10.39 -11.44 0.24
CA LEU A 17 -10.80 -12.84 0.25
C LEU A 17 -12.31 -12.94 -0.03
N ALA A 18 -12.71 -13.84 -0.92
CA ALA A 18 -14.10 -14.00 -1.32
C ALA A 18 -15.06 -14.20 -0.13
N MET A 19 -14.62 -14.94 0.90
CA MET A 19 -15.41 -15.20 2.10
C MET A 19 -15.74 -13.95 2.93
N THR A 20 -14.89 -12.92 2.87
CA THR A 20 -15.02 -11.69 3.67
C THR A 20 -15.12 -10.42 2.82
N ALA A 21 -15.29 -10.55 1.50
CA ALA A 21 -15.37 -9.43 0.55
C ALA A 21 -16.44 -8.39 0.92
N SER A 22 -17.53 -8.80 1.57
CA SER A 22 -18.57 -7.88 2.06
C SER A 22 -18.05 -6.84 3.08
N ARG A 23 -16.93 -7.12 3.75
CA ARG A 23 -16.27 -6.19 4.69
C ARG A 23 -15.45 -5.12 3.98
N ALA A 24 -15.06 -5.34 2.73
CA ALA A 24 -14.23 -4.42 1.95
C ALA A 24 -15.01 -3.22 1.40
N LYS A 25 -16.32 -3.08 1.70
CA LYS A 25 -17.14 -1.91 1.36
C LYS A 25 -17.08 -1.48 -0.12
N GLY A 26 -16.89 -2.43 -1.02
CA GLY A 26 -16.82 -2.18 -2.47
C GLY A 26 -15.40 -2.01 -3.01
N TYR A 27 -14.39 -1.84 -2.15
CA TYR A 27 -12.99 -1.89 -2.58
C TYR A 27 -12.61 -3.33 -2.95
N ASP A 28 -11.92 -3.50 -4.07
CA ASP A 28 -11.61 -4.79 -4.70
C ASP A 28 -10.11 -5.13 -4.71
N MET A 29 -9.27 -4.23 -4.17
CA MET A 29 -7.84 -4.40 -3.99
C MET A 29 -7.39 -3.81 -2.65
N GLY A 30 -6.42 -4.47 -2.01
CA GLY A 30 -5.72 -3.96 -0.84
C GLY A 30 -4.20 -3.96 -1.05
N LEU A 31 -3.54 -2.90 -0.59
CA LEU A 31 -2.09 -2.78 -0.51
C LEU A 31 -1.69 -2.63 0.95
N LEU A 32 -0.80 -3.50 1.42
CA LEU A 32 -0.24 -3.43 2.76
C LEU A 32 1.28 -3.24 2.64
N ALA A 33 1.78 -2.13 3.17
CA ALA A 33 3.20 -1.88 3.33
C ALA A 33 3.54 -1.91 4.82
N ILE A 34 4.46 -2.79 5.22
CA ILE A 34 4.97 -2.84 6.61
C ILE A 34 6.31 -2.11 6.62
N LEU A 35 6.39 -1.04 7.40
CA LEU A 35 7.60 -0.24 7.57
C LEU A 35 8.25 -0.51 8.93
N GLU A 36 9.53 -0.18 9.05
CA GLU A 36 10.33 -0.36 10.26
C GLU A 36 9.85 0.55 11.40
N LYS A 37 9.49 1.80 11.08
CA LYS A 37 9.04 2.82 12.03
C LYS A 37 8.19 3.90 11.32
N PRO A 38 7.38 4.69 12.05
CA PRO A 38 6.51 5.71 11.46
C PRO A 38 7.23 6.73 10.56
N ASP A 39 8.44 7.15 10.96
CA ASP A 39 9.20 8.16 10.21
C ASP A 39 9.52 7.71 8.76
N ASP A 40 9.59 6.41 8.52
CA ASP A 40 9.92 5.84 7.21
C ASP A 40 8.77 5.97 6.21
N VAL A 41 7.55 6.29 6.65
CA VAL A 41 6.40 6.56 5.77
C VAL A 41 6.75 7.67 4.77
N SER A 42 7.41 8.73 5.24
CA SER A 42 7.81 9.85 4.38
C SER A 42 8.83 9.45 3.30
N LEU A 43 9.79 8.60 3.67
CA LEU A 43 10.80 8.06 2.76
C LEU A 43 10.16 7.14 1.73
N TYR A 44 9.24 6.28 2.17
CA TYR A 44 8.49 5.40 1.29
C TYR A 44 7.63 6.18 0.31
N ALA A 45 6.86 7.16 0.79
CA ALA A 45 5.99 7.99 -0.04
C ALA A 45 6.75 8.70 -1.16
N GLY A 46 7.94 9.25 -0.84
CA GLY A 46 8.78 9.99 -1.79
C GLY A 46 9.74 9.15 -2.64
N HIS A 47 9.86 7.84 -2.39
CA HIS A 47 10.86 7.03 -3.08
C HIS A 47 10.51 6.86 -4.58
N PRO A 48 11.47 6.98 -5.52
CA PRO A 48 11.19 6.86 -6.96
C PRO A 48 10.46 5.57 -7.36
N SER A 49 10.84 4.43 -6.77
CA SER A 49 10.14 3.17 -7.03
C SER A 49 8.67 3.19 -6.57
N HIS A 50 8.35 3.91 -5.48
CA HIS A 50 6.98 4.05 -5.00
C HIS A 50 6.17 5.02 -5.86
N LEU A 51 6.79 6.10 -6.37
CA LEU A 51 6.13 7.02 -7.29
C LEU A 51 5.65 6.34 -8.58
N VAL A 52 6.36 5.32 -9.06
CA VAL A 52 5.90 4.50 -10.20
C VAL A 52 4.63 3.73 -9.84
N VAL A 53 4.57 3.14 -8.64
CA VAL A 53 3.38 2.41 -8.15
C VAL A 53 2.21 3.37 -7.93
N GLN A 54 2.47 4.55 -7.40
CA GLN A 54 1.47 5.61 -7.19
C GLN A 54 0.84 6.04 -8.53
N LYS A 55 1.66 6.23 -9.57
CA LYS A 55 1.17 6.52 -10.92
C LYS A 55 0.29 5.39 -11.47
N LEU A 56 0.72 4.13 -11.33
CA LEU A 56 -0.08 2.99 -11.77
C LEU A 56 -1.42 2.90 -11.03
N ARG A 57 -1.43 3.18 -9.72
CA ARG A 57 -2.66 3.25 -8.93
C ARG A 57 -3.60 4.32 -9.51
N ASP A 58 -3.10 5.51 -9.81
CA ASP A 58 -3.92 6.60 -10.35
C ASP A 58 -4.53 6.29 -11.72
N GLU A 59 -3.86 5.46 -12.52
CA GLU A 59 -4.36 5.02 -13.82
C GLU A 59 -5.37 3.86 -13.73
N LEU A 60 -5.32 3.06 -12.67
CA LEU A 60 -6.09 1.81 -12.53
C LEU A 60 -7.26 1.91 -11.55
N CYS A 61 -7.15 2.76 -10.52
CA CYS A 61 -8.11 2.82 -9.43
C CYS A 61 -8.96 4.09 -9.53
N GLU A 62 -10.27 3.95 -9.34
CA GLU A 62 -11.21 5.08 -9.31
C GLU A 62 -11.23 5.78 -7.94
N ASP A 63 -11.04 5.01 -6.86
CA ASP A 63 -11.06 5.49 -5.48
C ASP A 63 -10.00 4.76 -4.64
N ALA A 64 -9.53 5.42 -3.57
CA ALA A 64 -8.55 4.86 -2.66
C ALA A 64 -8.71 5.41 -1.25
N LEU A 65 -8.67 4.51 -0.27
CA LEU A 65 -8.66 4.84 1.15
C LEU A 65 -7.39 4.26 1.79
N ALA A 66 -6.62 5.10 2.46
CA ALA A 66 -5.36 4.72 3.08
C ALA A 66 -5.29 5.20 4.53
N TYR A 67 -4.67 4.39 5.38
CA TYR A 67 -4.41 4.70 6.79
C TYR A 67 -3.04 4.17 7.16
N ASP A 68 -2.27 4.99 7.87
CA ASP A 68 -1.02 4.57 8.51
C ASP A 68 -1.29 4.31 9.99
N MET A 69 -0.85 3.16 10.49
CA MET A 69 -1.11 2.72 11.87
C MET A 69 0.11 2.00 12.43
N GLU A 70 0.34 2.15 13.74
CA GLU A 70 1.31 1.35 14.49
C GLU A 70 0.65 0.08 15.04
N PHE A 71 1.39 -1.03 15.06
CA PHE A 71 0.95 -2.31 15.63
C PHE A 71 2.11 -3.12 16.20
#